data_AF-A0A9W4UHX6-F1
#
_entry.id   AF-A0A9W4UHX6-F1
#
_cell.length_a   1.000
_cell.length_b   1.000
_cell.length_c   1.000
_cell.angle_alpha   90.00
_cell.angle_beta   90.00
_cell.angle_gamma   90.00
#
_symmetry.space_group_name_H-M   'P 1'
#
loop_
_entity.id
_entity.type
_entity.pdbx_description
1 polymer ?
#
loop_
_entity_poly.entity_id
_entity_poly.type
_entity_poly.pdbx_seq_one_letter_code
_entity_poly.pdbx_strand_id
1 'polypeptide(L)'
;MVLLTMTPPIVRALRRIEEVVPLDFAKLQLPSEPTLAHPQPGHPISHSQLIDLSKLLKKHAFEVNTAEAGKGANAAVRQDSVEPLSQAQVEETSQKEDGESQTKDIPTTLDALLRGSSVYQAPPSPKKEQSPEYKALMARLRAEEEAREYERMLNPFTRSYSHLPKSQTFSQRFPNAPYSPPNFSVGTQSTSEDDELSYADVHRQVILIINVLVSVVACAIFIWMASWHWSAPKRLGLSMGGSGAVAIAEVVVYNGYVRKVAEAKRLEKKKPEIKEIVQSWVIERSDGTSKEVPTYNKTDDGVRYRKGKHR
;
A
#
# COMPACT_ATOMS: atom_id res chain seq x y z
N MET A 1 -18.65 -2.00 22.02
CA MET A 1 -17.54 -1.44 22.82
C MET A 1 -16.32 -1.34 21.93
N VAL A 2 -15.60 -0.22 21.95
CA VAL A 2 -14.35 -0.08 21.19
C VAL A 2 -13.26 -0.86 21.92
N LEU A 3 -12.57 -1.73 21.18
CA LEU A 3 -11.45 -2.52 21.68
C LEU A 3 -10.14 -1.85 21.25
N LEU A 4 -9.23 -1.71 22.19
CA LEU A 4 -7.90 -1.16 22.01
C LEU A 4 -6.87 -2.30 22.16
N THR A 5 -5.72 -2.14 21.53
CA THR A 5 -4.57 -3.04 21.71
C THR A 5 -3.87 -2.73 23.03
N MET A 6 -3.62 -3.76 23.84
CA MET A 6 -2.80 -3.63 25.04
C MET A 6 -1.36 -3.28 24.65
N THR A 7 -0.80 -2.24 25.25
CA THR A 7 0.60 -1.85 25.09
C THR A 7 1.42 -2.36 26.28
N PRO A 8 2.76 -2.49 26.16
CA PRO A 8 3.62 -2.85 27.29
C PRO A 8 3.37 -2.05 28.60
N PRO A 9 3.18 -0.71 28.58
CA PRO A 9 2.86 0.04 29.78
C PRO A 9 1.50 -0.36 30.41
N ILE A 10 0.47 -0.64 29.60
CA ILE A 10 -0.83 -1.14 30.09
C ILE A 10 -0.65 -2.48 30.81
N VAL A 11 0.11 -3.41 30.22
CA VAL A 11 0.36 -4.74 30.81
C VAL A 11 1.11 -4.63 32.14
N ARG A 12 2.11 -3.74 32.23
CA ARG A 12 2.82 -3.47 33.50
C ARG A 12 1.87 -2.94 34.57
N ALA A 13 0.99 -2.01 34.21
CA ALA A 13 0.01 -1.45 35.13
C ALA A 13 -1.02 -2.49 35.61
N LEU A 14 -1.52 -3.34 34.72
CA LEU A 14 -2.45 -4.44 35.05
C LEU A 14 -1.83 -5.41 36.07
N ARG A 15 -0.63 -5.92 35.77
CA ARG A 15 0.10 -6.83 36.68
C ARG A 15 0.34 -6.18 38.03
N ARG A 16 0.57 -4.87 38.05
CA ARG A 16 0.84 -4.16 39.29
C ARG A 16 -0.40 -4.02 40.18
N ILE A 17 -1.54 -3.68 39.60
CA ILE A 17 -2.80 -3.59 40.36
C ILE A 17 -3.21 -4.97 40.84
N GLU A 18 -2.98 -6.02 40.05
CA GLU A 18 -3.20 -7.40 40.46
C GLU A 18 -2.36 -7.79 41.69
N GLU A 19 -1.09 -7.38 41.76
CA GLU A 19 -0.21 -7.60 42.92
C GLU A 19 -0.67 -6.83 44.18
N VAL A 20 -1.11 -5.58 44.03
CA VAL A 20 -1.35 -4.68 45.17
C VAL A 20 -2.80 -4.79 45.68
N VAL A 21 -3.78 -4.87 44.79
CA VAL A 21 -5.22 -4.84 45.15
C VAL A 21 -6.03 -5.86 44.33
N PRO A 22 -5.95 -7.17 44.64
CA PRO A 22 -6.63 -8.21 43.89
C PRO A 22 -8.18 -8.10 43.95
N LEU A 23 -8.73 -7.55 45.03
CA LEU A 23 -10.18 -7.41 45.22
C LEU A 23 -10.80 -6.32 44.33
N ASP A 24 -10.09 -5.21 44.13
CA ASP A 24 -10.55 -4.15 43.23
C ASP A 24 -10.24 -4.51 41.77
N PHE A 25 -9.19 -5.31 41.51
CA PHE A 25 -8.89 -5.84 40.18
C PHE A 25 -10.03 -6.72 39.65
N ALA A 26 -10.65 -7.55 40.49
CA ALA A 26 -11.79 -8.38 40.11
C ALA A 26 -12.99 -7.56 39.59
N LYS A 27 -13.12 -6.29 40.01
CA LYS A 27 -14.19 -5.38 39.55
C LYS A 27 -13.97 -4.87 38.11
N LEU A 28 -12.74 -4.96 37.58
CA LEU A 28 -12.43 -4.63 36.19
C LEU A 28 -12.90 -5.70 35.20
N GLN A 29 -13.23 -6.90 35.69
CA GLN A 29 -13.67 -8.01 34.85
C GLN A 29 -15.19 -8.01 34.76
N LEU A 30 -15.75 -7.40 33.70
CA LEU A 30 -17.16 -7.54 33.37
C LEU A 30 -17.41 -8.72 32.40
N PRO A 31 -18.58 -9.39 32.46
CA PRO A 31 -18.90 -10.52 31.56
C PRO A 31 -18.97 -10.14 30.07
N SER A 32 -19.21 -8.87 29.76
CA SER A 32 -19.34 -8.34 28.39
C SER A 32 -18.01 -7.86 27.79
N GLU A 33 -16.90 -8.00 28.50
CA GLU A 33 -15.60 -7.39 28.17
C GLU A 33 -14.49 -8.45 28.01
N PRO A 34 -13.38 -8.13 27.31
CA PRO A 34 -12.29 -9.07 27.15
C PRO A 34 -11.68 -9.48 28.50
N THR A 35 -11.24 -10.73 28.59
CA THR A 35 -10.65 -11.32 29.80
C THR A 35 -9.26 -10.76 30.08
N LEU A 36 -9.03 -10.29 31.30
CA LEU A 36 -7.77 -9.70 31.76
C LEU A 36 -6.83 -10.70 32.46
N ALA A 37 -7.14 -11.99 32.47
CA ALA A 37 -6.40 -13.03 33.23
C ALA A 37 -4.95 -13.26 32.74
N HIS A 38 -4.67 -12.99 31.47
CA HIS A 38 -3.32 -13.11 30.89
C HIS A 38 -2.99 -11.88 30.05
N PRO A 39 -2.68 -10.74 30.68
CA PRO A 39 -2.43 -9.50 29.96
C PRO A 39 -1.12 -9.61 29.18
N GLN A 40 -1.19 -9.49 27.87
CA GLN A 40 -0.02 -9.45 26.97
C GLN A 40 -0.17 -8.34 25.93
N PRO A 41 0.95 -7.76 25.46
CA PRO A 41 0.90 -6.76 24.40
C PRO A 41 0.17 -7.30 23.16
N GLY A 42 -0.65 -6.46 22.53
CA GLY A 42 -1.45 -6.81 21.35
C GLY A 42 -2.80 -7.47 21.64
N HIS A 43 -3.06 -7.93 22.87
CA HIS A 43 -4.37 -8.46 23.24
C HIS A 43 -5.42 -7.34 23.37
N PRO A 44 -6.72 -7.65 23.23
CA PRO A 44 -7.78 -6.65 23.31
C PRO A 44 -8.01 -6.20 24.75
N ILE A 45 -8.15 -4.88 24.96
CA ILE A 45 -8.65 -4.25 26.19
C ILE A 45 -9.80 -3.30 25.84
N SER A 46 -10.86 -3.25 26.65
CA SER A 46 -11.94 -2.30 26.40
C SER A 46 -11.54 -0.89 26.85
N HIS A 47 -12.11 0.14 26.19
CA HIS A 47 -11.90 1.52 26.61
C HIS A 47 -12.38 1.80 28.05
N SER A 48 -13.50 1.20 28.47
CA SER A 48 -14.03 1.28 29.84
C SER A 48 -13.08 0.68 30.86
N GLN A 49 -12.50 -0.50 30.58
CA GLN A 49 -11.50 -1.13 31.44
C GLN A 49 -10.28 -0.24 31.63
N LEU A 50 -9.83 0.44 30.58
CA LEU A 50 -8.67 1.33 30.64
C LEU A 50 -8.96 2.58 31.49
N ILE A 51 -10.19 3.11 31.41
CA ILE A 51 -10.63 4.23 32.27
C ILE A 51 -10.65 3.79 33.73
N ASP A 52 -11.26 2.64 34.04
CA ASP A 52 -11.39 2.18 35.43
C ASP A 52 -10.05 1.76 36.02
N LEU A 53 -9.16 1.19 35.20
CA LEU A 53 -7.77 0.97 35.56
C LEU A 53 -7.07 2.28 35.93
N SER A 54 -7.23 3.35 35.15
CA SER A 54 -6.62 4.65 35.45
C SER A 54 -7.14 5.25 36.76
N LYS A 55 -8.42 5.05 37.10
CA LYS A 55 -9.00 5.50 38.37
C LYS A 55 -8.45 4.69 39.55
N LEU A 56 -8.30 3.38 39.38
CA LEU A 56 -7.73 2.50 40.40
C LEU A 56 -6.26 2.84 40.67
N LEU A 57 -5.47 3.11 39.64
CA LEU A 57 -4.09 3.56 39.81
C LEU A 57 -3.98 4.88 40.56
N LYS A 58 -4.88 5.84 40.27
CA LYS A 58 -4.91 7.13 40.98
C LYS A 58 -5.32 6.96 42.44
N LYS A 59 -6.32 6.11 42.71
CA LYS A 59 -6.81 5.83 44.06
C LYS A 59 -5.73 5.17 44.93
N HIS A 60 -4.96 4.25 44.34
CA HIS A 60 -3.94 3.46 45.01
C HIS A 60 -2.50 3.93 44.69
N ALA A 61 -2.34 5.19 44.27
CA ALA A 61 -1.05 5.74 43.83
C ALA A 61 0.04 5.63 44.91
N PHE A 62 -0.33 5.78 46.18
CA PHE A 62 0.60 5.66 47.30
C PHE A 62 1.13 4.22 47.49
N GLU A 63 0.27 3.22 47.37
CA GLU A 63 0.63 1.79 47.50
C GLU A 63 1.41 1.28 46.30
N VAL A 64 1.05 1.74 45.09
CA VAL A 64 1.75 1.42 43.85
C VAL A 64 3.19 1.93 43.87
N ASN A 65 3.41 3.17 44.35
CA ASN A 65 4.72 3.80 44.43
C ASN A 65 5.59 3.26 45.58
N THR A 66 5.00 2.92 46.73
CA THR A 66 5.76 2.35 47.87
C THR A 66 6.27 0.95 47.59
N ALA A 67 5.51 0.13 46.87
CA ALA A 67 5.96 -1.20 46.48
C ALA A 67 7.02 -1.16 45.35
N GLU A 68 7.25 -0.05 44.65
CA GLU A 68 8.35 0.09 43.66
C GLU A 68 9.69 0.21 44.38
N ALA A 69 9.73 0.95 45.48
CA ALA A 69 10.92 1.14 46.31
C ALA A 69 11.44 -0.17 46.92
N GLY A 70 10.57 -1.16 47.14
CA GLY A 70 10.94 -2.46 47.73
C GLY A 70 11.55 -3.49 46.77
N LYS A 71 11.38 -3.34 45.44
CA LYS A 71 11.88 -4.30 44.43
C LYS A 71 13.27 -3.94 43.88
N GLY A 72 13.73 -2.70 44.05
CA GLY A 72 15.04 -2.22 43.57
C GLY A 72 16.26 -2.65 44.41
N ALA A 73 16.06 -3.16 45.63
CA ALA A 73 17.15 -3.44 46.57
C ALA A 73 17.69 -4.88 46.55
N ASN A 74 17.00 -5.84 45.90
CA ASN A 74 17.34 -7.27 45.98
C ASN A 74 17.91 -7.89 44.70
N ALA A 75 18.48 -7.09 43.79
CA ALA A 75 19.06 -7.59 42.53
C ALA A 75 20.59 -7.44 42.40
N ALA A 76 21.30 -6.99 43.45
CA ALA A 76 22.72 -6.66 43.36
C ALA A 76 23.56 -7.27 44.50
N VAL A 77 23.70 -8.60 44.58
CA VAL A 77 24.84 -9.24 45.27
C VAL A 77 25.13 -10.63 44.67
N ARG A 78 26.43 -10.90 44.41
CA ARG A 78 27.12 -12.20 44.10
C ARG A 78 27.21 -12.52 42.58
N GLN A 79 28.38 -12.60 41.92
CA GLN A 79 29.74 -12.98 42.34
C GLN A 79 30.84 -12.37 41.43
N ASP A 80 31.99 -12.06 42.03
CA ASP A 80 33.30 -11.80 41.41
C ASP A 80 33.89 -13.02 40.67
N SER A 81 34.62 -12.79 39.56
CA SER A 81 36.06 -13.16 39.40
C SER A 81 36.53 -13.26 37.92
N VAL A 82 37.53 -12.41 37.54
CA VAL A 82 38.74 -12.68 36.70
C VAL A 82 38.53 -12.92 35.18
N GLU A 83 39.18 -12.33 34.15
CA GLU A 83 40.19 -11.28 33.84
C GLU A 83 40.22 -11.10 32.27
N PRO A 84 41.11 -10.33 31.57
CA PRO A 84 40.70 -9.27 30.64
C PRO A 84 41.32 -9.32 29.20
N LEU A 85 41.20 -8.19 28.47
CA LEU A 85 41.83 -7.77 27.19
C LEU A 85 41.22 -8.21 25.84
N SER A 86 40.73 -7.23 25.06
CA SER A 86 41.52 -6.58 23.99
C SER A 86 40.77 -5.40 23.36
N GLN A 87 41.49 -4.30 23.17
CA GLN A 87 41.08 -3.01 22.59
C GLN A 87 40.92 -3.04 21.06
N ALA A 88 40.39 -1.92 20.53
CA ALA A 88 40.39 -1.39 19.15
C ALA A 88 39.02 -1.49 18.44
N GLN A 89 38.46 -0.48 17.80
CA GLN A 89 38.81 0.91 17.46
C GLN A 89 37.45 1.58 17.10
N VAL A 90 37.14 2.79 17.58
CA VAL A 90 37.14 4.04 16.80
C VAL A 90 36.25 3.98 15.56
N GLU A 91 35.11 4.69 15.51
CA GLU A 91 34.99 6.04 14.91
C GLU A 91 33.54 6.54 14.90
N GLU A 92 33.41 7.86 14.86
CA GLU A 92 32.18 8.66 14.88
C GLU A 92 31.29 8.44 13.65
N THR A 93 29.97 8.65 13.79
CA THR A 93 29.27 9.68 12.99
C THR A 93 27.82 9.83 13.42
N SER A 94 27.44 11.10 13.54
CA SER A 94 26.15 11.67 13.88
C SER A 94 24.98 11.14 13.07
N GLN A 95 23.84 10.92 13.73
CA GLN A 95 22.53 11.42 13.29
C GLN A 95 21.49 11.32 14.40
N LYS A 96 20.65 12.36 14.47
CA LYS A 96 19.52 12.56 15.39
C LYS A 96 18.62 11.33 15.47
N GLU A 97 18.39 10.83 16.67
CA GLU A 97 17.21 10.02 16.97
C GLU A 97 16.51 10.61 18.18
N ASP A 98 15.23 10.93 17.97
CA ASP A 98 14.32 11.46 18.97
C ASP A 98 14.23 10.47 20.14
N GLY A 99 14.50 11.00 21.34
CA GLY A 99 14.63 10.23 22.56
C GLY A 99 13.36 9.48 22.93
N GLU A 100 13.29 8.21 22.57
CA GLU A 100 12.42 7.24 23.22
C GLU A 100 13.10 6.80 24.52
N SER A 101 13.01 7.66 25.53
CA SER A 101 13.34 7.29 26.90
C SER A 101 12.38 6.16 27.30
N GLN A 102 12.90 4.94 27.35
CA GLN A 102 12.24 3.83 28.04
C GLN A 102 12.14 4.18 29.52
N THR A 103 11.08 4.91 29.89
CA THR A 103 10.72 5.09 31.29
C THR A 103 10.18 3.74 31.78
N LYS A 104 10.95 3.13 32.69
CA LYS A 104 10.53 1.95 33.47
C LYS A 104 9.41 2.27 34.47
N ASP A 105 9.00 3.53 34.51
CA ASP A 105 7.99 4.04 35.43
C ASP A 105 6.60 3.52 35.08
N ILE A 106 5.82 3.21 36.12
CA ILE A 106 4.44 2.76 35.97
C ILE A 106 3.59 3.95 35.48
N PRO A 107 2.83 3.81 34.38
CA PRO A 107 1.96 4.88 33.91
C PRO A 107 0.83 5.11 34.92
N THR A 108 0.75 6.28 35.54
CA THR A 108 -0.30 6.62 36.53
C THR A 108 -1.47 7.42 35.92
N THR A 109 -1.24 8.06 34.77
CA THR A 109 -2.25 8.86 34.08
C THR A 109 -2.90 8.07 32.93
N LEU A 110 -4.16 8.39 32.64
CA LEU A 110 -4.87 7.81 31.49
C LEU A 110 -4.19 8.14 30.16
N ASP A 111 -3.64 9.35 30.03
CA ASP A 111 -2.87 9.77 28.85
C ASP A 111 -1.64 8.88 28.62
N ALA A 112 -0.91 8.55 29.69
CA ALA A 112 0.23 7.63 29.61
C ALA A 112 -0.18 6.19 29.24
N LEU A 113 -1.38 5.75 29.61
CA LEU A 113 -1.92 4.44 29.23
C LEU A 113 -2.41 4.41 27.77
N LEU A 114 -2.97 5.51 27.28
CA LEU A 114 -3.47 5.62 25.90
C LEU A 114 -2.36 5.82 24.87
N ARG A 115 -1.20 6.33 25.29
CA ARG A 115 -0.07 6.56 24.39
C ARG A 115 0.38 5.24 23.73
N GLY A 116 0.25 5.19 22.40
CA GLY A 116 0.59 4.01 21.59
C GLY A 116 -0.50 2.93 21.51
N SER A 117 -1.67 3.15 22.11
CA SER A 117 -2.82 2.24 21.92
C SER A 117 -3.46 2.44 20.55
N SER A 118 -3.76 1.34 19.85
CA SER A 118 -4.42 1.33 18.54
C SER A 118 -5.73 0.54 18.59
N VAL A 119 -6.62 0.74 17.61
CA VAL A 119 -7.88 -0.02 17.54
C VAL A 119 -7.56 -1.49 17.28
N TYR A 120 -8.06 -2.39 18.14
CA TYR A 120 -7.85 -3.83 18.00
C TYR A 120 -8.55 -4.36 16.76
N GLN A 121 -7.79 -4.98 15.86
CA GLN A 121 -8.28 -5.73 14.72
C GLN A 121 -8.03 -7.22 14.99
N ALA A 122 -9.10 -8.02 15.01
CA ALA A 122 -8.97 -9.45 15.22
C ALA A 122 -8.11 -10.06 14.09
N PRO A 123 -7.23 -11.03 14.42
CA PRO A 123 -6.45 -11.71 13.40
C PRO A 123 -7.40 -12.32 12.35
N PRO A 124 -7.07 -12.21 11.06
CA PRO A 124 -7.90 -12.77 10.01
C PRO A 124 -8.06 -14.27 10.26
N SER A 125 -9.29 -14.78 10.07
CA SER A 125 -9.56 -16.20 10.25
C SER A 125 -8.62 -17.04 9.37
N PRO A 126 -8.15 -18.21 9.85
CA PRO A 126 -7.31 -19.08 9.04
C PRO A 126 -8.03 -19.45 7.75
N LYS A 127 -7.31 -19.38 6.63
CA LYS A 127 -7.86 -19.72 5.30
C LYS A 127 -8.32 -21.18 5.34
N LYS A 128 -9.53 -21.45 4.81
CA LYS A 128 -10.04 -22.82 4.69
C LYS A 128 -9.09 -23.65 3.83
N GLU A 129 -8.69 -24.81 4.32
CA GLU A 129 -7.93 -25.78 3.53
C GLU A 129 -8.76 -26.22 2.32
N GLN A 130 -8.13 -26.37 1.14
CA GLN A 130 -8.82 -26.80 -0.07
C GLN A 130 -9.26 -28.28 0.07
N SER A 131 -10.52 -28.56 -0.28
CA SER A 131 -11.07 -29.91 -0.22
C SER A 131 -10.31 -30.88 -1.15
N PRO A 132 -10.20 -32.17 -0.79
CA PRO A 132 -9.53 -33.17 -1.62
C PRO A 132 -10.21 -33.34 -2.99
N GLU A 133 -11.53 -33.18 -3.06
CA GLU A 133 -12.29 -33.21 -4.31
C GLU A 133 -11.88 -32.08 -5.27
N TYR A 134 -11.68 -30.87 -4.74
CA TYR A 134 -11.22 -29.73 -5.54
C TYR A 134 -9.81 -29.97 -6.08
N LYS A 135 -8.91 -30.53 -5.26
CA LYS A 135 -7.55 -30.88 -5.70
C LYS A 135 -7.58 -31.94 -6.80
N ALA A 136 -8.43 -32.96 -6.69
CA ALA A 136 -8.61 -33.97 -7.72
C ALA A 136 -9.15 -33.37 -9.03
N LEU A 137 -10.13 -32.46 -8.96
CA LEU A 137 -10.65 -31.75 -10.13
C LEU A 137 -9.58 -30.87 -10.79
N MET A 138 -8.76 -30.16 -10.01
CA MET A 138 -7.67 -29.34 -10.54
C MET A 138 -6.54 -30.17 -11.16
N ALA A 139 -6.27 -31.35 -10.61
CA ALA A 139 -5.31 -32.29 -11.20
C ALA A 139 -5.83 -32.80 -12.55
N ARG A 140 -7.12 -33.13 -12.62
CA ARG A 140 -7.77 -33.52 -13.87
C ARG A 140 -7.74 -32.41 -14.92
N LEU A 141 -8.03 -31.16 -14.54
CA LEU A 141 -7.99 -30.02 -15.47
C LEU A 141 -6.58 -29.77 -16.02
N ARG A 142 -5.54 -29.85 -15.18
CA ARG A 142 -4.15 -29.76 -15.65
C ARG A 142 -3.81 -30.87 -16.65
N ALA A 143 -4.18 -32.11 -16.34
CA ALA A 143 -3.92 -33.23 -17.24
C ALA A 143 -4.64 -33.07 -18.60
N GLU A 144 -5.86 -32.52 -18.62
CA GLU A 144 -6.58 -32.23 -19.87
C GLU A 144 -5.91 -31.10 -20.67
N GLU A 145 -5.44 -30.05 -20.00
CA GLU A 145 -4.72 -28.93 -20.63
C GLU A 145 -3.39 -29.42 -21.24
N GLU A 146 -2.59 -30.17 -20.48
CA GLU A 146 -1.31 -30.76 -20.92
C GLU A 146 -1.50 -31.69 -22.13
N ALA A 147 -2.57 -32.51 -22.14
CA ALA A 147 -2.89 -33.37 -23.28
C ALA A 147 -3.20 -32.55 -24.54
N ARG A 148 -3.94 -31.45 -24.42
CA ARG A 148 -4.22 -30.54 -25.54
C ARG A 148 -2.96 -29.83 -26.03
N GLU A 149 -2.07 -29.44 -25.13
CA GLU A 149 -0.79 -28.85 -25.52
C GLU A 149 0.09 -29.86 -26.26
N TYR A 150 0.14 -31.11 -25.78
CA TYR A 150 0.87 -32.17 -26.45
C TYR A 150 0.32 -32.46 -27.86
N GLU A 151 -1.00 -32.51 -28.02
CA GLU A 151 -1.65 -32.66 -29.33
C GLU A 151 -1.28 -31.52 -30.30
N ARG A 152 -1.17 -30.28 -29.80
CA ARG A 152 -0.72 -29.13 -30.60
C ARG A 152 0.74 -29.24 -31.04
N MET A 153 1.61 -29.83 -30.21
CA MET A 153 3.02 -30.05 -30.55
C MET A 153 3.20 -31.21 -31.54
N LEU A 154 2.35 -32.23 -31.46
CA LEU A 154 2.43 -33.43 -32.30
C LEU A 154 1.86 -33.18 -33.71
N ASN A 155 0.88 -32.26 -33.85
CA ASN A 155 0.30 -31.85 -35.13
C ASN A 155 0.61 -30.38 -35.49
N PRO A 156 1.88 -30.00 -35.73
CA PRO A 156 2.23 -28.63 -36.07
C PRO A 156 1.86 -28.26 -37.51
N PHE A 157 1.82 -29.23 -38.43
CA PHE A 157 1.65 -29.00 -39.88
C PHE A 157 0.19 -28.87 -40.35
N THR A 158 -0.80 -29.34 -39.58
CA THR A 158 -2.22 -29.09 -39.89
C THR A 158 -2.60 -27.61 -39.73
N ARG A 159 -1.71 -26.80 -39.13
CA ARG A 159 -1.84 -25.34 -39.00
C ARG A 159 -1.51 -24.57 -40.29
N SER A 160 -0.84 -25.20 -41.27
CA SER A 160 -0.28 -24.51 -42.45
C SER A 160 -1.12 -24.61 -43.73
N TYR A 161 -2.01 -25.60 -43.88
CA TYR A 161 -2.67 -25.87 -45.17
C TYR A 161 -4.19 -25.97 -45.15
N SER A 162 -4.85 -25.82 -43.99
CA SER A 162 -6.31 -25.70 -43.92
C SER A 162 -6.71 -24.27 -43.59
N HIS A 163 -7.56 -23.69 -44.42
CA HIS A 163 -8.17 -22.37 -44.29
C HIS A 163 -9.14 -22.25 -43.09
N LEU A 164 -8.80 -22.74 -41.90
CA LEU A 164 -9.59 -22.55 -40.68
C LEU A 164 -8.71 -21.94 -39.57
N PRO A 165 -9.31 -21.17 -38.65
CA PRO A 165 -8.77 -19.86 -38.25
C PRO A 165 -7.65 -19.94 -37.21
N LYS A 166 -6.76 -18.93 -37.26
CA LYS A 166 -5.76 -18.60 -36.22
C LYS A 166 -6.37 -18.79 -34.83
N SER A 167 -5.61 -19.34 -33.89
CA SER A 167 -6.02 -19.56 -32.49
C SER A 167 -6.84 -18.38 -31.99
N GLN A 168 -8.15 -18.57 -31.86
CA GLN A 168 -9.01 -17.51 -31.37
C GLN A 168 -8.66 -17.27 -29.91
N THR A 169 -8.13 -16.08 -29.62
CA THR A 169 -7.97 -15.59 -28.25
C THR A 169 -9.31 -15.72 -27.53
N PHE A 170 -9.29 -15.97 -26.22
CA PHE A 170 -10.50 -16.15 -25.40
C PHE A 170 -11.59 -15.07 -25.67
N SER A 171 -11.16 -13.84 -25.93
CA SER A 171 -12.00 -12.69 -26.30
C SER A 171 -12.76 -12.85 -27.62
N GLN A 172 -12.22 -13.59 -28.59
CA GLN A 172 -12.90 -13.87 -29.86
C GLN A 172 -13.91 -15.01 -29.74
N ARG A 173 -13.67 -15.97 -28.84
CA ARG A 173 -14.55 -17.13 -28.63
C ARG A 173 -15.77 -16.79 -27.77
N PHE A 174 -15.65 -15.85 -26.85
CA PHE A 174 -16.71 -15.46 -25.92
C PHE A 174 -16.96 -13.94 -25.93
N PRO A 175 -17.54 -13.39 -27.01
CA PRO A 175 -17.79 -11.95 -27.15
C PRO A 175 -18.80 -11.38 -26.13
N ASN A 176 -19.65 -12.24 -25.55
CA ASN A 176 -20.67 -11.86 -24.56
C ASN A 176 -20.32 -12.32 -23.13
N ALA A 177 -19.08 -12.75 -22.85
CA ALA A 177 -18.69 -13.06 -21.49
C ALA A 177 -18.69 -11.78 -20.65
N PRO A 178 -19.40 -11.74 -19.50
CA PRO A 178 -19.37 -10.59 -18.61
C PRO A 178 -17.94 -10.44 -18.09
N TYR A 179 -17.25 -9.37 -18.51
CA TYR A 179 -15.95 -8.89 -18.01
C TYR A 179 -15.08 -9.98 -17.38
N SER A 180 -14.31 -10.70 -18.20
CA SER A 180 -13.19 -11.49 -17.67
C SER A 180 -12.21 -10.51 -17.00
N PRO A 181 -11.92 -10.64 -15.70
CA PRO A 181 -10.95 -9.79 -15.03
C PRO A 181 -9.56 -9.97 -15.69
N PRO A 182 -8.71 -8.93 -15.68
CA PRO A 182 -7.46 -8.88 -16.45
C PRO A 182 -6.37 -9.87 -16.00
N ASN A 183 -6.64 -10.72 -15.01
CA ASN A 183 -5.63 -11.51 -14.31
C ASN A 183 -5.56 -13.00 -14.71
N PHE A 184 -6.28 -13.47 -15.73
CA PHE A 184 -6.28 -14.90 -16.10
C PHE A 184 -5.57 -15.24 -17.42
N SER A 185 -4.96 -14.28 -18.12
CA SER A 185 -4.09 -14.62 -19.26
C SER A 185 -2.65 -14.85 -18.82
N VAL A 186 -2.34 -16.10 -18.44
CA VAL A 186 -0.95 -16.56 -18.38
C VAL A 186 -0.41 -16.59 -19.81
N GLY A 187 0.62 -15.78 -20.11
CA GLY A 187 1.46 -16.01 -21.30
C GLY A 187 1.70 -14.85 -22.27
N THR A 188 1.18 -13.64 -22.04
CA THR A 188 1.49 -12.49 -22.91
C THR A 188 1.91 -11.30 -22.08
N GLN A 189 3.20 -11.22 -21.74
CA GLN A 189 3.89 -9.93 -21.54
C GLN A 189 3.98 -9.22 -22.89
N SER A 190 2.84 -8.75 -23.35
CA SER A 190 2.71 -7.60 -24.23
C SER A 190 1.34 -7.05 -23.91
N THR A 191 1.23 -6.42 -22.74
CA THR A 191 0.30 -5.31 -22.58
C THR A 191 0.59 -4.39 -23.76
N SER A 192 -0.30 -4.43 -24.74
CA SER A 192 -0.46 -3.38 -25.72
C SER A 192 -0.41 -2.06 -24.94
N GLU A 193 0.70 -1.33 -25.08
CA GLU A 193 0.88 0.02 -24.49
C GLU A 193 -0.31 0.94 -24.85
N ASP A 194 -1.01 0.61 -25.94
CA ASP A 194 -2.24 1.24 -26.42
C ASP A 194 -3.44 1.12 -25.44
N ASP A 195 -3.60 0.00 -24.71
CA ASP A 195 -4.76 -0.21 -23.82
C ASP A 195 -4.59 0.50 -22.46
N GLU A 196 -3.36 0.59 -21.96
CA GLU A 196 -3.03 1.31 -20.72
C GLU A 196 -3.12 2.83 -20.90
N LEU A 197 -2.70 3.35 -22.07
CA LEU A 197 -2.93 4.73 -22.47
C LEU A 197 -4.42 5.05 -22.58
N SER A 198 -5.21 4.14 -23.17
CA SER A 198 -6.67 4.29 -23.28
C SER A 198 -7.35 4.35 -21.91
N TYR A 199 -7.02 3.45 -20.99
CA TYR A 199 -7.60 3.48 -19.64
C TYR A 199 -7.19 4.74 -18.85
N ALA A 200 -5.92 5.15 -18.94
CA ALA A 200 -5.45 6.36 -18.29
C ALA A 200 -6.13 7.63 -18.83
N ASP A 201 -6.34 7.71 -20.15
CA ASP A 201 -7.03 8.85 -20.77
C ASP A 201 -8.53 8.83 -20.48
N VAL A 202 -9.19 7.68 -20.45
CA VAL A 202 -10.58 7.55 -20.03
C VAL A 202 -10.72 7.93 -18.54
N HIS A 203 -9.82 7.47 -17.68
CA HIS A 203 -9.83 7.83 -16.26
C HIS A 203 -9.67 9.34 -16.04
N ARG A 204 -8.76 9.99 -16.79
CA ARG A 204 -8.60 11.45 -16.80
C ARG A 204 -9.83 12.19 -17.32
N GLN A 205 -10.52 11.64 -18.31
CA GLN A 205 -11.77 12.21 -18.82
C GLN A 205 -12.92 12.07 -17.83
N VAL A 206 -13.04 10.90 -17.18
CA VAL A 206 -14.08 10.63 -16.17
C VAL A 206 -13.92 11.54 -14.96
N ILE A 207 -12.70 11.72 -14.44
CA ILE A 207 -12.47 12.61 -13.29
C ILE A 207 -12.77 14.08 -13.64
N LEU A 208 -12.48 14.50 -14.88
CA LEU A 208 -12.82 15.83 -15.35
C LEU A 208 -14.32 16.04 -15.44
N ILE A 209 -15.06 15.07 -16.01
CA ILE A 209 -16.52 15.13 -16.10
C ILE A 209 -17.13 15.25 -14.70
N ILE A 210 -16.65 14.45 -13.74
CA ILE A 210 -17.15 14.52 -12.35
C ILE A 210 -16.87 15.90 -11.74
N ASN A 211 -15.67 16.45 -11.91
CA ASN A 211 -15.33 17.77 -11.37
C ASN A 211 -16.23 18.88 -11.95
N VAL A 212 -16.47 18.86 -13.26
CA VAL A 212 -17.38 19.81 -13.93
C VAL A 212 -18.82 19.63 -13.45
N LEU A 213 -19.30 18.40 -13.27
CA LEU A 213 -20.65 18.16 -12.77
C LEU A 213 -20.84 18.69 -11.35
N VAL A 214 -19.87 18.47 -10.47
CA VAL A 214 -19.91 18.97 -9.08
C VAL A 214 -19.88 20.50 -9.05
N SER A 215 -19.02 21.15 -9.84
CA SER A 215 -18.94 22.62 -9.88
C SER A 215 -20.22 23.25 -10.45
N VAL A 216 -20.80 22.66 -11.49
CA VAL A 216 -22.05 23.11 -12.11
C VAL A 216 -23.23 23.00 -11.15
N VAL A 217 -23.40 21.86 -10.47
CA VAL A 217 -24.49 21.66 -9.49
C VAL A 217 -24.34 22.58 -8.28
N ALA A 218 -23.11 22.73 -7.76
CA ALA A 218 -22.84 23.62 -6.63
C ALA A 218 -23.18 25.08 -6.99
N CYS A 219 -22.77 25.55 -8.16
CA CYS A 219 -23.11 26.89 -8.67
C CYS A 219 -24.62 27.05 -8.88
N ALA A 220 -25.31 26.04 -9.42
CA ALA A 220 -26.75 26.10 -9.63
C ALA A 220 -27.51 26.25 -8.31
N ILE A 221 -27.16 25.48 -7.27
CA ILE A 221 -27.78 25.57 -5.93
C ILE A 221 -27.46 26.91 -5.28
N PHE A 222 -26.21 27.37 -5.38
CA PHE A 222 -25.79 28.66 -4.80
C PHE A 222 -26.52 29.83 -5.43
N ILE A 223 -26.59 29.87 -6.76
CA ILE A 223 -27.35 30.87 -7.51
C ILE A 223 -28.84 30.81 -7.16
N TRP A 224 -29.39 29.60 -7.04
CA TRP A 224 -30.78 29.39 -6.65
C TRP A 224 -31.08 29.93 -5.24
N MET A 225 -30.17 29.75 -4.28
CA MET A 225 -30.28 30.35 -2.94
C MET A 225 -30.14 31.87 -2.98
N ALA A 226 -29.15 32.40 -3.71
CA ALA A 226 -28.91 33.84 -3.81
C ALA A 226 -30.08 34.60 -4.45
N SER A 227 -30.78 33.96 -5.39
CA SER A 227 -31.94 34.51 -6.09
C SER A 227 -33.28 34.25 -5.38
N TRP A 228 -33.28 33.86 -4.09
CA TRP A 228 -34.52 33.59 -3.33
C TRP A 228 -35.50 34.77 -3.38
N HIS A 229 -35.00 36.01 -3.38
CA HIS A 229 -35.85 37.21 -3.36
C HIS A 229 -36.38 37.64 -4.75
N TRP A 230 -36.13 36.87 -5.82
CA TRP A 230 -36.52 37.19 -7.20
C TRP A 230 -37.70 36.33 -7.64
N SER A 231 -38.49 36.82 -8.61
CA SER A 231 -39.61 36.05 -9.15
C SER A 231 -39.14 34.75 -9.83
N ALA A 232 -39.97 33.71 -9.77
CA ALA A 232 -39.68 32.37 -10.30
C ALA A 232 -39.02 32.34 -11.70
N PRO A 233 -39.49 33.09 -12.73
CA PRO A 233 -38.87 33.05 -14.06
C PRO A 233 -37.47 33.69 -14.09
N LYS A 234 -37.24 34.75 -13.31
CA LYS A 234 -35.93 35.43 -13.26
C LYS A 234 -34.89 34.56 -12.55
N ARG A 235 -35.31 33.88 -11.49
CA ARG A 235 -34.51 32.88 -10.76
C ARG A 235 -34.14 31.68 -11.62
N LEU A 236 -35.10 31.15 -12.37
CA LEU A 236 -34.87 30.05 -13.30
C LEU A 236 -33.88 30.46 -14.40
N GLY A 237 -34.08 31.62 -15.02
CA GLY A 237 -33.18 32.14 -16.05
C GLY A 237 -31.75 32.36 -15.54
N LEU A 238 -31.59 32.92 -14.34
CA LEU A 238 -30.28 33.19 -13.76
C LEU A 238 -29.54 31.90 -13.36
N SER A 239 -30.26 30.92 -12.80
CA SER A 239 -29.68 29.62 -12.43
C SER A 239 -29.29 28.77 -13.65
N MET A 240 -30.16 28.65 -14.66
CA MET A 240 -29.84 27.93 -15.90
C MET A 240 -28.73 28.64 -16.70
N GLY A 241 -28.78 29.98 -16.78
CA GLY A 241 -27.77 30.78 -17.48
C GLY A 241 -26.41 30.75 -16.78
N GLY A 242 -26.37 30.90 -15.46
CA GLY A 242 -25.13 30.84 -14.68
C GLY A 242 -24.50 29.45 -14.70
N SER A 243 -25.30 28.39 -14.59
CA SER A 243 -24.86 27.01 -14.78
C SER A 243 -24.25 26.78 -16.17
N GLY A 244 -24.88 27.31 -17.22
CA GLY A 244 -24.37 27.22 -18.59
C GLY A 244 -23.06 27.98 -18.79
N ALA A 245 -22.93 29.18 -18.22
CA ALA A 245 -21.70 29.96 -18.28
C ALA A 245 -20.53 29.27 -17.58
N VAL A 246 -20.76 28.63 -16.43
CA VAL A 246 -19.75 27.83 -15.71
C VAL A 246 -19.31 26.63 -16.55
N ALA A 247 -20.26 25.91 -17.17
CA ALA A 247 -19.94 24.80 -18.05
C ALA A 247 -19.07 25.23 -19.25
N ILE A 248 -19.36 26.37 -19.88
CA ILE A 248 -18.55 26.92 -20.98
C ILE A 248 -17.16 27.30 -20.49
N ALA A 249 -17.05 27.96 -19.33
CA ALA A 249 -15.78 28.35 -18.75
C ALA A 249 -14.86 27.14 -18.49
N GLU A 250 -15.40 26.08 -17.90
CA GLU A 250 -14.66 24.83 -17.64
C GLU A 250 -14.15 24.18 -18.93
N VAL A 251 -14.99 24.12 -19.97
CA VAL A 251 -14.59 23.59 -21.29
C VAL A 251 -13.44 24.42 -21.88
N VAL A 252 -13.47 25.74 -21.75
CA VAL A 252 -12.39 26.61 -22.22
C VAL A 252 -11.10 26.37 -21.43
N VAL A 253 -11.19 26.20 -20.10
CA VAL A 253 -10.03 25.89 -19.24
C VAL A 253 -9.38 24.57 -19.66
N TYR A 254 -10.18 23.52 -19.89
CA TYR A 254 -9.65 22.23 -20.34
C TYR A 254 -9.04 22.31 -21.74
N ASN A 255 -9.71 22.96 -22.70
CA ASN A 255 -9.15 23.17 -24.02
C ASN A 255 -7.84 23.97 -23.97
N GLY A 256 -7.74 24.95 -23.07
CA GLY A 256 -6.50 25.67 -22.77
C GLY A 256 -5.40 24.76 -22.24
N TYR A 257 -5.73 23.90 -21.27
CA TYR A 257 -4.81 22.90 -20.72
C TYR A 257 -4.31 21.91 -21.79
N VAL A 258 -5.20 21.33 -22.59
CA VAL A 258 -4.84 20.38 -23.66
C VAL A 258 -3.89 21.04 -24.66
N ARG A 259 -4.14 22.29 -25.04
CA ARG A 259 -3.23 23.05 -25.92
C ARG A 259 -1.85 23.25 -25.29
N LYS A 260 -1.80 23.65 -24.01
CA LYS A 260 -0.54 23.80 -23.25
C LYS A 260 0.24 22.49 -23.13
N VAL A 261 -0.44 21.39 -22.86
CA VAL A 261 0.19 20.05 -22.78
C VAL A 261 0.71 19.61 -24.15
N ALA A 262 -0.05 19.85 -25.22
CA ALA A 262 0.39 19.57 -26.57
C ALA A 262 1.62 20.42 -26.96
N GLU A 263 1.65 21.70 -26.56
CA GLU A 263 2.81 22.58 -26.74
C GLU A 263 4.04 22.06 -25.98
N ALA A 264 3.88 21.64 -24.73
CA ALA A 264 4.96 21.06 -23.92
C ALA A 264 5.53 19.79 -24.55
N LYS A 265 4.68 18.83 -24.94
CA LYS A 265 5.09 17.60 -25.64
C LYS A 265 5.81 17.91 -26.96
N ARG A 266 5.37 18.93 -27.70
CA ARG A 266 6.00 19.34 -28.95
C ARG A 266 7.35 20.01 -28.74
N LEU A 267 7.56 20.69 -27.61
CA LEU A 267 8.85 21.25 -27.20
C LEU A 267 9.81 20.15 -26.73
N GLU A 268 9.33 19.13 -26.01
CA GLU A 268 10.14 17.99 -25.58
C GLU A 268 10.62 17.15 -26.76
N LYS A 269 9.75 16.83 -27.71
CA LYS A 269 10.12 16.10 -28.94
C LYS A 269 11.17 16.80 -29.81
N LYS A 270 11.33 18.13 -29.66
CA LYS A 270 12.36 18.90 -30.38
C LYS A 270 13.74 18.81 -29.75
N LYS A 271 13.86 18.31 -28.52
CA LYS A 271 15.16 18.10 -27.88
C LYS A 271 15.72 16.77 -28.42
N PRO A 272 16.81 16.77 -29.21
CA PRO A 272 17.39 15.53 -29.69
C PRO A 272 17.98 14.76 -28.51
N GLU A 273 17.50 13.53 -28.30
CA GLU A 273 18.04 12.62 -27.31
C GLU A 273 19.37 12.05 -27.81
N ILE A 274 20.47 12.49 -27.21
CA ILE A 274 21.80 11.94 -27.49
C ILE A 274 21.94 10.67 -26.65
N LYS A 275 21.63 9.51 -27.25
CA LYS A 275 21.86 8.21 -26.61
C LYS A 275 23.33 7.83 -26.77
N GLU A 276 24.06 7.88 -25.66
CA GLU A 276 25.42 7.34 -25.57
C GLU A 276 25.35 5.80 -25.45
N ILE A 277 26.08 5.10 -26.30
CA ILE A 277 26.15 3.63 -26.26
C ILE A 277 27.18 3.26 -25.20
N VAL A 278 26.72 2.89 -24.01
CA VAL A 278 27.61 2.60 -22.87
C VAL A 278 28.32 1.25 -23.03
N GLN A 279 27.68 0.25 -23.63
CA GLN A 279 28.32 -1.05 -23.89
C GLN A 279 27.75 -1.72 -25.14
N SER A 280 28.62 -1.99 -26.12
CA SER A 280 28.31 -2.91 -27.22
C SER A 280 28.98 -4.26 -26.95
N TRP A 281 28.19 -5.28 -26.68
CA TRP A 281 28.69 -6.66 -26.72
C TRP A 281 28.66 -7.16 -28.17
N VAL A 282 29.85 -7.37 -28.74
CA VAL A 282 30.01 -8.06 -30.03
C VAL A 282 29.94 -9.55 -29.75
N ILE A 283 28.84 -10.18 -30.14
CA ILE A 283 28.72 -11.64 -30.11
C ILE A 283 29.37 -12.16 -31.40
N GLU A 284 30.67 -12.41 -31.37
CA GLU A 284 31.28 -13.30 -32.35
C GLU A 284 30.83 -14.73 -32.04
N ARG A 285 30.29 -15.42 -33.05
CA ARG A 285 30.14 -16.87 -32.98
C ARG A 285 31.52 -17.49 -33.15
N SER A 286 32.14 -17.97 -32.07
CA SER A 286 33.02 -19.13 -32.17
C SER A 286 33.26 -19.80 -30.82
N ASP A 287 33.56 -21.08 -30.95
CA ASP A 287 33.73 -22.09 -29.91
C ASP A 287 34.76 -21.70 -28.84
N GLY A 288 34.35 -21.81 -27.58
CA GLY A 288 35.17 -22.13 -26.42
C GLY A 288 36.50 -21.38 -26.22
N THR A 289 36.48 -20.19 -25.62
CA THR A 289 37.20 -19.84 -24.37
C THR A 289 36.98 -18.35 -24.03
N SER A 290 36.41 -18.08 -22.86
CA SER A 290 36.20 -16.73 -22.33
C SER A 290 37.49 -16.16 -21.74
N LYS A 291 38.00 -15.08 -22.33
CA LYS A 291 39.00 -14.18 -21.72
C LYS A 291 38.38 -12.80 -21.52
N GLU A 292 38.37 -12.33 -20.28
CA GLU A 292 38.13 -10.92 -19.96
C GLU A 292 39.37 -10.10 -20.34
N VAL A 293 39.16 -8.96 -21.00
CA VAL A 293 40.23 -8.04 -21.44
C VAL A 293 40.12 -6.75 -20.61
N PRO A 294 41.23 -6.23 -20.06
CA PRO A 294 41.19 -5.04 -19.21
C PRO A 294 41.09 -3.75 -20.04
N THR A 295 40.31 -2.82 -19.52
CA THR A 295 40.04 -1.50 -20.09
C THR A 295 41.28 -0.61 -20.00
N TYR A 296 41.83 -0.20 -21.15
CA TYR A 296 42.81 0.89 -21.24
C TYR A 296 42.13 2.13 -21.81
N ASN A 297 42.14 3.22 -21.03
CA ASN A 297 41.72 4.54 -21.48
C ASN A 297 42.59 5.00 -22.66
N LYS A 298 42.00 5.12 -23.85
CA LYS A 298 42.57 5.94 -24.93
C LYS A 298 41.46 6.77 -25.58
N THR A 299 41.71 8.07 -25.50
CA THR A 299 40.98 9.20 -26.03
C THR A 299 40.72 9.11 -27.54
N ASP A 300 39.56 9.66 -27.92
CA ASP A 300 39.23 10.28 -29.21
C ASP A 300 39.50 9.46 -30.48
N ASP A 301 38.45 8.82 -30.99
CA ASP A 301 38.03 8.86 -32.40
C ASP A 301 37.10 7.67 -32.69
N GLY A 302 35.79 7.92 -32.77
CA GLY A 302 34.87 6.89 -33.27
C GLY A 302 33.42 6.91 -32.82
N VAL A 303 32.84 8.05 -32.44
CA VAL A 303 31.38 8.12 -32.27
C VAL A 303 30.72 8.09 -33.66
N ARG A 304 30.48 6.89 -34.17
CA ARG A 304 29.70 6.67 -35.39
C ARG A 304 28.23 6.95 -35.11
N TYR A 305 27.81 8.20 -35.33
CA TYR A 305 26.40 8.57 -35.36
C TYR A 305 25.67 7.79 -36.46
N ARG A 306 24.90 6.77 -36.07
CA ARG A 306 23.97 6.12 -36.99
C ARG A 306 22.78 7.06 -37.18
N LYS A 307 22.88 7.96 -38.16
CA LYS A 307 21.75 8.77 -38.64
C LYS A 307 20.70 7.81 -39.22
N GLY A 308 19.83 7.30 -38.36
CA GLY A 308 18.61 6.61 -38.74
C GLY A 308 17.70 7.63 -39.43
N LYS A 309 17.69 7.60 -40.75
CA LYS A 309 16.78 8.37 -41.59
C LYS A 309 15.39 7.76 -41.42
N HIS A 310 14.67 8.14 -40.36
CA HIS A 310 13.26 7.83 -40.25
C HIS A 310 12.54 8.71 -41.27
N ARG A 311 12.06 8.06 -42.33
CA ARG A 311 11.10 8.61 -43.28
C ARG A 311 9.72 8.11 -42.88
#